data_AF-A0A2N2X1Y3-F1
#
_entry.id   AF-A0A2N2X1Y3-F1
#
_cell.length_a   1.000
_cell.length_b   1.000
_cell.length_c   1.000
_cell.angle_alpha   90.00
_cell.angle_beta   90.00
_cell.angle_gamma   90.00
#
_symmetry.space_group_name_H-M   'P 1'
#
loop_
_entity.id
_entity.type
_entity.pdbx_description
1 polymer ?
#
loop_
_entity_poly.entity_id
_entity_poly.type
_entity_poly.pdbx_seq_one_letter_code
_entity_poly.pdbx_strand_id
1 'polypeptide(L)'
;MAGSKGSKYYNIFLDFSIKLDHKERGNILNAYKFDLLKQIQESGSLKAAADKLGVSYRKAWGNVEEVEQALGFKLLNRSRGGALGGATCLTEDGAQLISAYDKLKTDFNQAIHVMTRDFFHAINKAPNE
;
A
#
# COMPACT_ATOMS: atom_id res chain seq x y z
N MET A 1 21.53 -6.05 -4.71
CA MET A 1 21.28 -7.51 -4.91
C MET A 1 21.80 -8.25 -3.69
N ALA A 2 21.08 -9.27 -3.21
CA ALA A 2 21.40 -9.96 -1.96
C ALA A 2 22.66 -10.85 -2.01
N GLY A 3 23.18 -11.11 -3.21
CA GLY A 3 24.43 -11.83 -3.47
C GLY A 3 24.48 -12.35 -4.91
N SER A 4 25.59 -12.96 -5.33
CA SER A 4 25.71 -13.65 -6.61
C SER A 4 25.06 -15.05 -6.55
N LYS A 5 24.73 -15.62 -7.71
CA LYS A 5 24.17 -16.99 -7.82
C LYS A 5 25.10 -17.99 -7.13
N GLY A 6 24.57 -18.73 -6.15
CA GLY A 6 25.33 -19.69 -5.33
C GLY A 6 25.84 -19.14 -4.00
N SER A 7 25.69 -17.85 -3.71
CA SER A 7 26.00 -17.29 -2.39
C SER A 7 24.95 -17.61 -1.32
N LYS A 8 25.36 -17.56 -0.04
CA LYS A 8 24.53 -17.88 1.14
C LYS A 8 23.17 -17.16 1.15
N TYR A 9 23.10 -15.93 0.64
CA TYR A 9 21.90 -15.09 0.66
C TYR A 9 21.31 -14.83 -0.74
N TYR A 10 21.70 -15.61 -1.75
CA TYR A 10 21.25 -15.41 -3.14
C TYR A 10 19.72 -15.37 -3.28
N ASN A 11 18.99 -16.25 -2.58
CA ASN A 11 17.53 -16.37 -2.66
C ASN A 11 16.80 -15.66 -1.51
N ILE A 12 17.45 -14.72 -0.82
CA ILE A 12 16.86 -14.00 0.32
C ILE A 12 16.70 -12.53 -0.05
N PHE A 13 15.65 -11.88 0.46
CA PHE A 13 15.44 -10.45 0.35
C PHE A 13 14.94 -9.89 1.68
N LEU A 14 15.13 -8.58 1.88
CA LEU A 14 14.51 -7.85 2.97
C LEU A 14 13.19 -7.26 2.48
N ASP A 15 12.10 -7.60 3.16
CA ASP A 15 10.79 -7.01 2.92
C ASP A 15 10.57 -5.84 3.87
N PHE A 16 10.16 -4.70 3.31
CA PHE A 16 9.85 -3.51 4.09
C PHE A 16 8.45 -3.03 3.73
N SER A 17 7.62 -2.82 4.75
CA SER A 17 6.27 -2.30 4.58
C SER A 17 6.03 -1.10 5.47
N ILE A 18 5.45 -0.05 4.89
CA ILE A 18 4.90 1.08 5.63
C ILE A 18 3.44 0.76 5.94
N LYS A 19 3.03 1.08 7.16
CA LYS A 19 1.70 0.80 7.69
C LYS A 19 1.24 1.99 8.52
N LEU A 20 -0.05 2.31 8.42
CA LEU A 20 -0.71 3.25 9.31
C LEU A 20 -1.49 2.45 10.36
N ASP A 21 -1.12 2.64 11.61
CA ASP A 21 -1.72 1.96 12.75
C ASP A 21 -2.48 2.96 13.62
N HIS A 22 -3.69 2.58 14.01
CA HIS A 22 -4.47 3.26 15.02
C HIS A 22 -4.13 2.66 16.39
N LYS A 23 -3.88 3.51 17.39
CA LYS A 23 -3.40 3.11 18.73
C LYS A 23 -4.20 1.97 19.37
N GLU A 24 -5.52 1.96 19.16
CA GLU A 24 -6.42 0.97 19.76
C GLU A 24 -6.93 -0.09 18.78
N ARG A 25 -6.85 0.16 17.47
CA ARG A 25 -7.43 -0.72 16.44
C ARG A 25 -6.38 -1.51 15.67
N GLY A 26 -5.10 -1.21 15.89
CA GLY A 26 -3.98 -1.83 15.16
C GLY A 26 -3.90 -1.31 13.74
N ASN A 27 -3.52 -2.18 12.80
CA ASN A 27 -3.27 -1.78 11.42
C ASN A 27 -4.53 -1.40 10.65
N ILE A 28 -4.61 -0.14 10.22
CA ILE A 28 -5.79 0.40 9.52
C ILE A 28 -5.52 0.61 8.04
N LEU A 29 -4.29 0.95 7.66
CA LEU A 29 -3.86 1.07 6.28
C LEU A 29 -2.54 0.31 6.08
N ASN A 30 -2.53 -0.62 5.14
CA ASN A 30 -1.34 -1.33 4.69
C ASN A 30 -1.19 -1.18 3.18
N ALA A 31 -0.12 -1.72 2.61
CA ALA A 31 0.15 -1.67 1.18
C ALA A 31 -1.07 -2.07 0.33
N TYR A 32 -1.75 -3.17 0.69
CA TYR A 32 -2.92 -3.64 -0.04
C TYR A 32 -4.11 -2.66 0.05
N LYS A 33 -4.44 -2.14 1.25
CA LYS A 33 -5.54 -1.17 1.42
C LYS A 33 -5.21 0.16 0.71
N PHE A 34 -3.95 0.55 0.69
CA PHE A 34 -3.48 1.71 -0.07
C PHE A 34 -3.64 1.51 -1.58
N ASP A 35 -3.21 0.36 -2.11
CA ASP A 35 -3.36 0.03 -3.53
C ASP A 35 -4.84 0.02 -3.95
N LEU A 36 -5.74 -0.46 -3.08
CA LEU A 36 -7.18 -0.39 -3.31
C LEU A 36 -7.66 1.05 -3.51
N LEU A 37 -7.29 1.97 -2.62
CA LEU A 37 -7.70 3.37 -2.73
C LEU A 37 -7.11 4.03 -3.99
N LYS A 38 -5.86 3.71 -4.35
CA LYS A 38 -5.23 4.19 -5.58
C LYS A 38 -5.96 3.70 -6.83
N GLN A 39 -6.37 2.43 -6.83
CA GLN A 39 -7.17 1.87 -7.92
C GLN A 39 -8.57 2.50 -8.03
N ILE A 40 -9.19 2.87 -6.91
CA ILE A 40 -10.43 3.64 -6.93
C ILE A 40 -10.21 5.02 -7.55
N GLN A 41 -9.12 5.71 -7.18
CA GLN A 41 -8.75 7.00 -7.76
C GLN A 41 -8.57 6.93 -9.28
N GLU A 42 -7.87 5.91 -9.76
CA GLU A 42 -7.56 5.72 -11.18
C GLU A 42 -8.80 5.32 -12.00
N SER A 43 -9.67 4.47 -11.45
CA SER A 43 -10.80 3.87 -12.18
C SER A 43 -12.14 4.58 -11.96
N GLY A 44 -12.27 5.39 -10.91
CA GLY A 44 -13.56 5.96 -10.48
C GLY A 44 -14.58 4.92 -10.01
N SER A 45 -14.15 3.68 -9.75
CA SER A 45 -15.04 2.56 -9.43
C SER A 45 -14.41 1.60 -8.43
N LEU A 46 -15.07 1.43 -7.29
CA LEU A 46 -14.66 0.43 -6.30
C LEU A 46 -14.79 -1.00 -6.83
N LYS A 47 -15.75 -1.25 -7.73
CA LYS A 47 -15.89 -2.57 -8.37
C LYS A 47 -14.67 -2.86 -9.26
N ALA A 48 -14.30 -1.92 -10.13
CA ALA A 48 -13.13 -2.08 -11.00
C ALA A 48 -11.83 -2.25 -10.18
N ALA A 49 -11.70 -1.49 -9.08
CA ALA A 49 -10.58 -1.62 -8.15
C ALA A 49 -10.53 -3.01 -7.47
N ALA A 50 -11.68 -3.53 -7.02
CA ALA A 50 -11.78 -4.86 -6.43
C ALA A 50 -11.41 -5.96 -7.43
N ASP A 51 -11.93 -5.87 -8.66
CA ASP A 51 -11.66 -6.82 -9.74
C ASP A 51 -10.15 -6.81 -10.09
N LYS A 52 -9.53 -5.63 -10.20
CA LYS A 52 -8.10 -5.49 -10.49
C LYS A 52 -7.20 -6.03 -9.38
N LEU A 53 -7.65 -5.99 -8.14
CA LEU A 53 -6.93 -6.56 -6.99
C LEU A 53 -7.30 -8.02 -6.70
N GLY A 54 -8.17 -8.64 -7.50
CA GLY A 54 -8.57 -10.04 -7.31
C GLY A 54 -9.35 -10.31 -6.03
N VAL A 55 -10.08 -9.32 -5.52
CA VAL A 55 -10.88 -9.44 -4.29
C VAL A 55 -12.36 -9.21 -4.55
N SER A 56 -13.21 -9.76 -3.68
CA SER A 56 -14.65 -9.49 -3.79
C SER A 56 -14.95 -8.01 -3.51
N TYR A 57 -15.95 -7.48 -4.22
CA TYR A 57 -16.47 -6.14 -3.95
C TYR A 57 -16.81 -5.91 -2.47
N ARG A 58 -17.42 -6.91 -1.81
CA ARG A 58 -17.74 -6.86 -0.37
C ARG A 58 -16.48 -6.73 0.49
N LYS A 59 -15.40 -7.45 0.16
CA LYS A 59 -14.13 -7.34 0.87
C LYS A 59 -13.49 -5.97 0.66
N ALA A 60 -13.45 -5.50 -0.58
CA ALA A 60 -12.94 -4.17 -0.91
C ALA A 60 -13.70 -3.06 -0.15
N TRP A 61 -15.02 -3.12 -0.17
CA TRP A 61 -15.90 -2.22 0.59
C TRP A 61 -15.61 -2.25 2.09
N GLY A 62 -15.58 -3.43 2.69
CA GLY A 62 -15.32 -3.58 4.12
C GLY A 62 -13.95 -3.05 4.54
N ASN A 63 -12.93 -3.20 3.69
CA ASN A 63 -11.61 -2.63 3.97
C ASN A 63 -11.65 -1.09 4.01
N VAL A 64 -12.39 -0.46 3.08
CA VAL A 64 -12.53 1.01 3.08
C VAL A 64 -13.31 1.47 4.30
N GLU A 65 -14.42 0.80 4.64
CA GLU A 65 -15.20 1.13 5.84
C GLU A 65 -14.37 1.01 7.12
N GLU A 66 -13.53 -0.01 7.24
CA GLU A 66 -12.63 -0.18 8.38
C GLU A 66 -11.65 0.99 8.51
N VAL A 67 -11.07 1.45 7.39
CA VAL A 67 -10.16 2.60 7.38
C VAL A 67 -10.91 3.88 7.76
N GLU A 68 -12.08 4.13 7.16
CA GLU A 68 -12.92 5.31 7.46
C GLU A 68 -13.36 5.33 8.93
N GLN A 69 -13.76 4.19 9.48
CA GLN A 69 -14.15 4.08 10.89
C GLN A 69 -12.98 4.40 11.83
N ALA A 70 -11.77 3.97 11.49
CA ALA A 70 -10.61 4.27 12.31
C ALA A 70 -10.12 5.71 12.17
N LEU A 71 -10.28 6.31 10.99
CA LEU A 71 -9.90 7.69 10.72
C LEU A 71 -10.94 8.71 11.20
N GLY A 72 -12.21 8.32 11.33
CA GLY A 72 -13.30 9.19 11.74
C GLY A 72 -13.84 10.09 10.63
N PHE A 73 -13.41 9.90 9.38
CA PHE A 73 -13.89 10.65 8.22
C PHE A 73 -14.02 9.76 6.98
N LYS A 74 -14.71 10.27 5.95
CA LYS A 74 -14.94 9.55 4.69
C LYS A 74 -13.78 9.71 3.73
N LEU A 75 -13.34 8.59 3.15
CA LEU A 75 -12.34 8.53 2.10
C LEU A 75 -12.97 8.55 0.72
N LEU A 76 -14.24 8.16 0.60
CA LEU A 76 -14.96 8.06 -0.67
C LEU A 76 -16.17 8.99 -0.76
N ASN A 77 -16.23 9.76 -1.84
CA ASN A 77 -17.46 10.36 -2.35
C ASN A 77 -18.24 9.33 -3.17
N ARG A 78 -19.53 9.20 -2.90
CA ARG A 78 -20.40 8.21 -3.56
C ARG A 78 -21.56 8.92 -4.24
N SER A 79 -21.67 8.77 -5.56
CA SER A 79 -22.89 9.11 -6.27
C SER A 79 -23.79 7.88 -6.36
N ARG A 80 -25.04 7.99 -5.88
CA ARG A 80 -26.02 6.89 -6.02
C ARG A 80 -26.36 6.78 -7.51
N GLY A 81 -26.14 5.59 -8.07
CA GLY A 81 -26.27 5.36 -9.52
C GLY A 81 -27.67 5.62 -10.05
N GLY A 82 -27.76 6.51 -11.05
CA GLY A 82 -28.80 6.51 -12.07
C GLY A 82 -28.38 5.64 -13.28
N ALA A 83 -29.02 5.83 -14.43
CA ALA A 83 -28.87 4.99 -15.64
C ALA A 83 -27.43 4.78 -16.18
N LEU A 84 -26.44 5.56 -15.70
CA LEU A 84 -25.04 5.51 -16.13
C LEU A 84 -24.10 4.79 -15.11
N GLY A 85 -24.65 4.23 -14.03
CA GLY A 85 -23.86 3.59 -12.97
C GLY A 85 -23.41 4.55 -11.87
N GLY A 86 -23.14 4.02 -10.68
CA GLY A 86 -22.64 4.81 -9.55
C GLY A 86 -21.14 5.08 -9.68
N ALA A 87 -20.74 6.34 -9.57
CA ALA A 87 -19.33 6.74 -9.52
C ALA A 87 -18.84 6.72 -8.06
N THR A 88 -17.61 6.24 -7.86
CA THR A 88 -16.91 6.25 -6.57
C THR A 88 -15.58 6.96 -6.75
N CYS A 89 -15.47 8.15 -6.18
CA CYS A 89 -14.24 8.94 -6.22
C CYS A 89 -13.73 9.15 -4.79
N LEU A 90 -12.47 9.52 -4.64
CA LEU A 90 -11.97 9.92 -3.33
C LEU A 90 -12.59 11.24 -2.88
N THR A 91 -12.66 11.44 -1.57
CA THR A 91 -12.77 12.77 -0.96
C THR A 91 -11.45 13.53 -1.11
N GLU A 92 -11.46 14.82 -0.80
CA GLU A 92 -10.24 15.62 -0.77
C GLU A 92 -9.25 15.05 0.25
N ASP A 93 -9.69 14.74 1.47
CA ASP A 93 -8.87 14.10 2.50
C ASP A 93 -8.32 12.74 2.04
N GLY A 94 -9.15 11.95 1.34
CA GLY A 94 -8.72 10.67 0.77
C GLY A 94 -7.63 10.82 -0.29
N ALA A 95 -7.77 11.81 -1.19
CA ALA A 95 -6.79 12.11 -2.22
C ALA A 95 -5.47 12.64 -1.61
N GLN A 96 -5.55 13.51 -0.60
CA GLN A 96 -4.40 14.02 0.13
C GLN A 96 -3.65 12.89 0.86
N LEU A 97 -4.37 12.00 1.55
CA LEU A 97 -3.79 10.83 2.21
C LEU A 97 -3.03 9.95 1.21
N ILE A 98 -3.62 9.71 0.03
CA ILE A 98 -2.97 8.88 -0.98
C ILE A 98 -1.72 9.53 -1.52
N SER A 99 -1.81 10.81 -1.89
CA SER A 99 -0.67 11.57 -2.41
C SER A 99 0.50 11.61 -1.42
N ALA A 100 0.21 11.88 -0.15
CA ALA A 100 1.21 11.91 0.92
C ALA A 100 1.86 10.54 1.12
N TYR A 101 1.08 9.45 1.11
CA TYR A 101 1.61 8.10 1.27
C TYR A 101 2.41 7.63 0.04
N ASP A 102 1.99 7.96 -1.19
CA ASP A 102 2.75 7.62 -2.41
C ASP A 102 4.12 8.31 -2.42
N LYS A 103 4.15 9.59 -1.99
CA LYS A 103 5.40 10.33 -1.78
C LYS A 103 6.26 9.67 -0.70
N LEU A 104 5.70 9.40 0.48
CA LEU A 104 6.42 8.73 1.57
C LEU A 104 7.01 7.39 1.13
N LYS A 105 6.23 6.57 0.43
CA LYS A 105 6.66 5.26 -0.08
C LYS A 105 7.82 5.40 -1.07
N THR A 106 7.77 6.41 -1.95
CA THR A 106 8.87 6.71 -2.87
C THR A 106 10.14 7.09 -2.13
N ASP A 107 10.05 8.04 -1.20
CA ASP A 107 11.19 8.54 -0.43
C ASP A 107 11.81 7.41 0.43
N PHE A 108 10.96 6.59 1.06
CA PHE A 108 11.37 5.44 1.87
C PHE A 108 12.06 4.35 1.04
N ASN A 109 11.52 3.99 -0.12
CA ASN A 109 12.12 3.00 -1.02
C ASN A 109 13.52 3.45 -1.47
N GLN A 110 13.68 4.74 -1.78
CA GLN A 110 14.97 5.29 -2.18
C GLN A 110 16.00 5.22 -1.02
N ALA A 111 15.59 5.59 0.20
CA ALA A 111 16.46 5.54 1.37
C ALA A 111 16.89 4.11 1.71
N ILE A 112 15.94 3.16 1.71
CA ILE A 112 16.19 1.78 2.07
C ILE A 112 17.00 1.03 1.03
N HIS A 113 16.92 1.39 -0.24
CA HIS A 113 17.70 0.72 -1.28
C HIS A 113 19.20 0.76 -0.99
N VAL A 114 19.71 1.91 -0.54
CA VAL A 114 21.13 2.08 -0.15
C VAL A 114 21.45 1.24 1.08
N MET A 115 20.63 1.36 2.13
CA MET A 115 20.82 0.62 3.39
C MET A 115 20.78 -0.90 3.19
N THR A 116 19.87 -1.38 2.35
CA THR A 116 19.73 -2.81 2.01
C THR A 116 20.96 -3.33 1.29
N ARG A 117 21.48 -2.55 0.33
CA ARG A 117 22.72 -2.89 -0.38
C ARG A 117 23.89 -3.02 0.60
N ASP A 118 24.04 -2.05 1.51
CA ASP A 118 25.15 -2.00 2.45
C ASP A 118 25.06 -3.14 3.48
N PHE A 119 23.85 -3.47 3.96
CA PHE A 119 23.58 -4.63 4.80
C PHE A 119 24.02 -5.92 4.10
N PHE A 120 23.58 -6.16 2.86
CA PHE A 120 23.96 -7.35 2.12
C PHE A 120 25.46 -7.38 1.81
N HIS A 121 26.10 -6.26 1.55
CA HIS A 121 27.57 -6.21 1.43
C HIS A 121 28.25 -6.61 2.74
N ALA A 122 27.80 -6.11 3.88
CA ALA A 122 28.41 -6.42 5.17
C ALA A 122 28.30 -7.91 5.52
N ILE A 123 27.13 -8.54 5.33
CA ILE A 123 26.94 -9.95 5.67
C ILE A 123 27.50 -10.92 4.62
N ASN A 124 27.72 -10.48 3.37
CA ASN A 124 28.41 -11.26 2.35
C ASN A 124 29.93 -11.12 2.43
N LYS A 125 30.45 -10.01 2.96
CA LYS A 125 31.86 -9.86 3.37
C LYS A 125 32.13 -10.62 4.67
N ALA A 126 31.68 -11.88 4.78
CA ALA A 126 32.03 -12.72 5.94
C ALA A 126 33.52 -12.51 6.27
N PRO A 127 33.88 -12.32 7.55
CA PRO A 127 35.23 -11.99 7.96
C PRO A 127 36.17 -13.03 7.36
N ASN A 128 36.91 -12.56 6.37
CA ASN A 128 38.11 -13.13 5.81
C ASN A 128 38.98 -13.78 6.91
N GLU A 129 39.52 -14.96 6.62
CA GLU A 129 40.96 -15.12 6.28
C GLU A 129 41.84 -15.28 7.51
#